data_AF-A0A9X2L749-F1
#
_entry.id   AF-A0A9X2L749-F1
#
_cell.length_a   1.000
_cell.length_b   1.000
_cell.length_c   1.000
_cell.angle_alpha   90.00
_cell.angle_beta   90.00
_cell.angle_gamma   90.00
#
_symmetry.space_group_name_H-M   'P 1'
#
loop_
_entity.id
_entity.type
_entity.pdbx_description
1 polymer ?
#
loop_
_entity_poly.entity_id
_entity_poly.type
_entity_poly.pdbx_seq_one_letter_code
_entity_poly.pdbx_strand_id
1 'polypeptide(L)'
;MLMTTTDYVVGHEVTEVLGLVRGNVIRARHVGNDIIAGLRNIVGGEVNEYTKLMAEAREQSLDRMKSHAQSLGADAVIGVNFTTAALTQGAAEILAFGTAVKLGGKVASTKPLQASASGDGMVRRV
;
A
#
# COMPACT_ATOMS: atom_id res chain seq x y z
N MET A 1 8.00 -4.85 -8.82
CA MET A 1 6.53 -4.75 -8.82
C MET A 1 6.17 -3.46 -8.11
N LEU A 2 5.42 -2.60 -8.79
CA LEU A 2 4.92 -1.35 -8.22
C LEU A 2 3.79 -1.68 -7.23
N MET A 3 3.76 -0.98 -6.09
CA MET A 3 2.68 -1.08 -5.12
C MET A 3 2.30 0.34 -4.70
N THR A 4 1.00 0.62 -4.62
CA THR A 4 0.50 1.93 -4.18
C THR A 4 -0.75 1.76 -3.33
N THR A 5 -0.94 2.69 -2.41
CA THR A 5 -2.16 2.80 -1.59
C THR A 5 -3.31 3.46 -2.35
N THR A 6 -3.02 4.12 -3.49
CA THR A 6 -4.04 4.67 -4.38
C THR A 6 -4.67 3.58 -5.25
N ASP A 7 -5.90 3.81 -5.72
CA ASP A 7 -6.62 2.88 -6.60
C ASP A 7 -6.22 3.00 -8.08
N TYR A 8 -5.21 3.83 -8.37
CA TYR A 8 -4.68 4.07 -9.72
C TYR A 8 -3.18 4.32 -9.68
N VAL A 9 -2.53 4.16 -10.84
CA VAL A 9 -1.11 4.46 -11.04
C VAL A 9 -0.98 5.68 -11.94
N VAL A 10 -0.34 6.74 -11.46
CA VAL A 10 -0.18 7.98 -12.23
C VAL A 10 0.55 7.69 -13.55
N GLY A 11 -0.06 8.10 -14.65
CA GLY A 11 0.49 7.94 -16.00
C GLY A 11 0.34 6.53 -16.57
N HIS A 12 -0.40 5.62 -15.93
CA HIS A 12 -0.72 4.30 -16.45
C HIS A 12 -2.22 4.03 -16.39
N GLU A 13 -2.75 3.38 -17.41
CA GLU A 13 -4.09 2.81 -17.40
C GLU A 13 -4.03 1.38 -16.84
N VAL A 14 -5.01 0.99 -16.02
CA VAL A 14 -5.20 -0.40 -15.61
C VAL A 14 -5.92 -1.13 -16.74
N THR A 15 -5.25 -2.09 -17.37
CA THR A 15 -5.82 -2.83 -18.52
C THR A 15 -6.56 -4.09 -18.10
N GLU A 16 -6.21 -4.66 -16.95
CA GLU A 16 -6.83 -5.88 -16.43
C GLU A 16 -6.73 -5.93 -14.90
N VAL A 17 -7.80 -6.39 -14.24
CA VAL A 17 -7.81 -6.72 -12.81
C VAL A 17 -7.67 -8.23 -12.65
N LEU A 18 -6.59 -8.65 -11.98
CA LEU A 18 -6.26 -10.05 -11.78
C LEU A 18 -6.83 -10.62 -10.47
N GLY A 19 -7.32 -9.75 -9.59
CA GLY A 19 -8.02 -10.11 -8.36
C GLY A 19 -7.34 -9.66 -7.07
N LEU A 20 -7.90 -10.11 -5.95
CA LEU A 20 -7.38 -9.84 -4.61
C LEU A 20 -6.07 -10.59 -4.37
N VAL A 21 -5.06 -9.87 -3.89
CA VAL A 21 -3.82 -10.46 -3.41
C VAL A 21 -3.61 -10.13 -1.95
N ARG A 22 -2.88 -11.02 -1.27
CA ARG A 22 -2.67 -10.93 0.18
C ARG A 22 -1.39 -11.61 0.62
N GLY A 23 -0.83 -11.15 1.73
CA GLY A 23 0.25 -11.79 2.46
C GLY A 23 0.11 -11.48 3.95
N ASN A 24 0.10 -12.52 4.77
CA ASN A 24 -0.02 -12.38 6.22
C ASN A 24 1.20 -12.97 6.94
N VAL A 25 1.47 -12.45 8.14
CA VAL A 25 2.52 -12.91 9.03
C VAL A 25 1.96 -12.94 10.46
N ILE A 26 2.20 -14.03 11.17
CA ILE A 26 1.83 -14.18 12.58
C ILE A 26 3.11 -14.12 13.42
N ARG A 27 3.10 -13.30 14.48
CA ARG A 27 4.19 -13.16 15.46
C ARG A 27 3.72 -13.53 16.85
N ALA A 28 4.44 -14.42 17.52
CA ALA A 28 4.09 -14.91 18.86
C ALA A 28 4.68 -14.04 19.99
N ARG A 29 3.97 -13.97 21.12
CA ARG A 29 4.35 -13.22 22.34
C ARG A 29 5.69 -13.63 22.91
N HIS A 30 6.16 -14.86 22.69
CA HIS A 30 7.44 -15.30 23.23
C HIS A 30 8.61 -14.48 22.68
N VAL A 31 8.51 -13.96 21.45
CA VAL A 31 9.47 -12.99 20.91
C VAL A 31 9.33 -11.62 21.60
N GLY A 32 8.14 -11.28 22.08
CA GLY A 32 7.81 -10.03 22.76
C GLY A 32 7.98 -10.02 24.28
N ASN A 33 8.02 -11.18 24.95
CA ASN A 33 8.17 -11.30 26.40
C ASN A 33 9.59 -10.95 26.85
N ASP A 34 10.61 -11.36 26.09
CA ASP A 34 12.01 -10.98 26.33
C ASP A 34 12.19 -9.47 26.17
N ILE A 35 11.47 -8.88 25.21
CA ILE A 35 11.42 -7.44 24.98
C ILE A 35 10.75 -6.72 26.17
N ILE A 36 9.58 -7.18 26.63
CA ILE A 36 8.87 -6.61 27.79
C ILE A 36 9.70 -6.68 29.09
N ALA A 37 10.49 -7.74 29.30
CA ALA A 37 11.37 -7.86 30.45
C ALA A 37 12.44 -6.75 30.50
N GLY A 38 12.95 -6.31 29.33
CA GLY A 38 13.91 -5.21 29.21
C GLY A 38 13.29 -3.80 29.32
N LEU A 39 11.97 -3.68 29.13
CA LEU A 39 11.26 -2.39 29.03
C LEU A 39 10.61 -1.92 30.33
N ARG A 40 10.75 -2.67 31.43
CA ARG A 40 10.16 -2.34 32.74
C ARG A 40 10.53 -0.95 33.28
N ASN A 41 11.50 -0.26 32.66
CA ASN A 41 11.93 1.09 33.01
C ASN A 41 11.54 2.19 32.00
N ILE A 42 10.81 1.91 30.92
CA ILE A 42 10.43 2.93 29.91
C ILE A 42 9.10 3.59 30.29
N VAL A 43 9.18 4.87 30.68
CA VAL A 43 8.00 5.73 30.88
C VAL A 43 7.68 6.44 29.57
N GLY A 44 6.56 6.05 28.94
CA GLY A 44 5.85 6.84 27.91
C GLY A 44 6.49 6.96 26.52
N GLY A 45 7.60 6.28 26.24
CA GLY A 45 8.31 6.34 24.96
C GLY A 45 7.97 5.21 23.97
N GLU A 46 8.56 5.30 22.77
CA GLU A 46 8.52 4.23 21.76
C GLU A 46 9.21 2.96 22.28
N VAL A 47 8.64 1.81 21.94
CA VAL A 47 9.22 0.51 22.24
C VAL A 47 10.01 0.03 21.02
N ASN A 48 11.27 0.45 20.91
CA ASN A 48 12.11 0.26 19.72
C ASN A 48 12.13 -1.18 19.19
N GLU A 49 12.24 -2.17 20.07
CA GLU A 49 12.27 -3.58 19.69
C GLU A 49 10.91 -4.07 19.14
N TYR A 50 9.79 -3.59 19.70
CA TYR A 50 8.46 -3.87 19.13
C TYR A 50 8.28 -3.14 17.80
N THR A 51 8.73 -1.89 17.68
CA THR A 51 8.67 -1.16 16.40
C THR A 51 9.44 -1.90 15.33
N LYS A 52 10.66 -2.35 15.64
CA LYS A 52 11.50 -3.14 14.73
C LYS A 52 10.80 -4.44 14.33
N LEU A 53 10.26 -5.18 15.30
CA LEU A 53 9.53 -6.43 15.05
C LEU A 53 8.32 -6.22 14.15
N MET A 54 7.55 -5.14 14.38
CA MET A 54 6.40 -4.78 13.55
C MET A 54 6.82 -4.33 12.15
N ALA A 55 7.95 -3.63 12.00
CA ALA A 55 8.51 -3.26 10.70
C ALA A 55 8.89 -4.50 9.89
N GLU A 56 9.62 -5.44 10.49
CA GLU A 56 10.00 -6.71 9.83
C GLU A 56 8.78 -7.55 9.45
N ALA A 57 7.74 -7.58 10.30
CA ALA A 57 6.50 -8.30 10.00
C ALA A 57 5.72 -7.64 8.84
N ARG A 58 5.74 -6.31 8.71
CA ARG A 58 5.16 -5.60 7.56
C ARG A 58 5.88 -5.92 6.26
N GLU A 59 7.22 -5.87 6.25
CA GLU A 59 8.01 -6.20 5.07
C GLU A 59 7.75 -7.64 4.61
N GLN A 60 7.75 -8.60 5.53
CA GLN A 60 7.45 -10.00 5.18
C GLN A 60 6.02 -10.20 4.66
N SER A 61 5.05 -9.44 5.17
CA SER A 61 3.67 -9.49 4.68
C SER A 61 3.57 -8.92 3.26
N LEU A 62 4.27 -7.83 2.97
CA LEU A 62 4.38 -7.25 1.63
C LEU A 62 5.05 -8.21 0.64
N ASP A 63 6.16 -8.84 1.04
CA ASP A 63 6.86 -9.80 0.19
C ASP A 63 5.95 -10.97 -0.21
N ARG A 64 5.18 -11.52 0.75
CA ARG A 64 4.21 -12.58 0.48
C ARG A 64 3.09 -12.11 -0.46
N MET A 65 2.55 -10.91 -0.24
CA MET A 65 1.54 -10.32 -1.14
C MET A 65 2.07 -10.11 -2.55
N LYS A 66 3.33 -9.65 -2.67
CA LYS A 66 4.03 -9.46 -3.94
C LYS A 66 4.25 -10.80 -4.65
N SER A 67 4.68 -11.84 -3.95
CA SER A 67 4.82 -13.17 -4.54
C SER A 67 3.46 -13.71 -5.04
N HIS A 68 2.38 -13.49 -4.28
CA HIS A 68 1.03 -13.85 -4.72
C HIS A 68 0.64 -13.07 -5.99
N ALA A 69 0.86 -11.76 -6.04
CA ALA A 69 0.60 -10.96 -7.24
C ALA A 69 1.46 -11.39 -8.45
N GLN A 70 2.72 -11.74 -8.23
CA GLN A 70 3.60 -12.26 -9.27
C GLN A 70 3.10 -13.59 -9.83
N SER A 71 2.54 -14.47 -8.98
CA SER A 71 1.96 -15.74 -9.43
C SER A 71 0.73 -15.56 -10.34
N LEU A 72 0.05 -14.42 -10.23
CA LEU A 72 -1.05 -14.03 -11.13
C LEU A 72 -0.54 -13.29 -12.39
N GLY A 73 0.77 -13.04 -12.47
CA GLY A 73 1.38 -12.27 -13.55
C GLY A 73 1.16 -10.77 -13.45
N ALA A 74 0.86 -10.22 -12.27
CA ALA A 74 0.59 -8.79 -12.11
C ALA A 74 1.81 -7.90 -12.41
N ASP A 75 1.56 -6.70 -12.91
CA ASP A 75 2.58 -5.66 -13.06
C ASP A 75 2.65 -4.77 -11.80
N ALA A 76 1.49 -4.56 -11.17
CA ALA A 76 1.34 -3.75 -9.96
C ALA A 76 0.28 -4.28 -9.00
N VAL A 77 0.32 -3.78 -7.77
CA VAL A 77 -0.77 -3.90 -6.78
C VAL A 77 -1.24 -2.49 -6.41
N ILE A 78 -2.52 -2.20 -6.60
CA ILE A 78 -3.16 -0.94 -6.22
C ILE A 78 -4.03 -1.13 -4.98
N GLY A 79 -4.41 -0.03 -4.33
CA GLY A 79 -5.26 -0.06 -3.13
C GLY A 79 -4.63 -0.86 -1.99
N VAL A 80 -3.30 -0.86 -1.87
CA VAL A 80 -2.60 -1.61 -0.83
C VAL A 80 -3.00 -1.09 0.55
N ASN A 81 -3.36 -2.01 1.43
CA ASN A 81 -3.73 -1.71 2.80
C ASN A 81 -3.18 -2.79 3.76
N PHE A 82 -3.11 -2.43 5.04
CA PHE A 82 -2.73 -3.33 6.12
C PHE A 82 -3.85 -3.42 7.13
N THR A 83 -4.05 -4.62 7.66
CA THR A 83 -4.82 -4.82 8.88
C THR A 83 -4.00 -5.62 9.87
N THR A 84 -4.23 -5.39 11.16
CA THR A 84 -3.67 -6.20 12.23
C THR A 84 -4.80 -6.85 13.01
N ALA A 85 -4.54 -8.05 13.52
CA ALA A 85 -5.48 -8.77 14.37
C ALA A 85 -4.75 -9.38 15.55
N ALA A 86 -5.27 -9.18 16.76
CA ALA A 86 -4.83 -9.93 17.92
C ALA A 86 -5.44 -11.34 17.85
N LEU A 87 -4.59 -12.36 17.83
CA LEU A 87 -5.00 -13.75 17.89
C LEU A 87 -4.99 -14.26 19.33
N THR A 88 -5.68 -15.38 19.58
CA THR A 88 -5.65 -16.04 20.88
C THR A 88 -4.23 -16.48 21.26
N GLN A 89 -3.94 -16.51 22.56
CA GLN A 89 -2.63 -16.92 23.11
C GLN A 89 -1.44 -16.06 22.66
N GLY A 90 -1.62 -14.73 22.62
CA GLY A 90 -0.49 -13.80 22.58
C GLY A 90 0.19 -13.70 21.22
N ALA A 91 -0.44 -14.12 20.14
CA ALA A 91 0.06 -13.85 18.80
C ALA A 91 -0.67 -12.64 18.18
N ALA A 92 0.02 -11.95 17.28
CA ALA A 92 -0.58 -10.91 16.45
C ALA A 92 -0.35 -11.24 14.98
N GLU A 93 -1.37 -11.04 14.16
CA GLU A 93 -1.29 -11.09 12.72
C GLU A 93 -1.09 -9.68 12.15
N ILE A 94 -0.23 -9.57 11.15
CA ILE A 94 -0.24 -8.49 10.18
C ILE A 94 -0.63 -9.07 8.84
N LEU A 95 -1.64 -8.49 8.19
CA LEU A 95 -2.10 -8.85 6.86
C LEU A 95 -1.96 -7.64 5.94
N ALA A 96 -1.18 -7.79 4.88
CA ALA A 96 -1.16 -6.88 3.74
C ALA A 96 -2.08 -7.43 2.64
N PHE A 97 -2.88 -6.56 2.02
CA PHE A 97 -3.75 -6.92 0.91
C PHE A 97 -3.94 -5.77 -0.08
N GLY A 98 -4.39 -6.09 -1.28
CA GLY A 98 -4.68 -5.12 -2.34
C GLY A 98 -5.18 -5.80 -3.61
N THR A 99 -5.24 -5.06 -4.71
CA THR A 99 -5.73 -5.57 -6.00
C THR A 99 -4.57 -5.69 -6.99
N ALA A 100 -4.32 -6.90 -7.47
CA ALA A 100 -3.34 -7.17 -8.52
C ALA A 100 -3.89 -6.73 -9.88
N VAL A 101 -3.06 -6.02 -10.66
CA VAL A 101 -3.46 -5.45 -11.94
C VAL A 101 -2.37 -5.58 -13.01
N LYS A 102 -2.80 -5.58 -14.28
CA LYS A 102 -1.95 -5.30 -15.43
C LYS A 102 -1.97 -3.81 -15.75
N LEU A 103 -0.81 -3.27 -16.12
CA LEU A 103 -0.69 -1.87 -16.52
C LEU A 103 -0.50 -1.76 -18.04
N GLY A 104 -1.23 -0.82 -18.63
CA GLY A 104 -1.02 -0.40 -20.01
C GLY A 104 0.21 0.49 -20.19
N GLY A 105 0.42 0.91 -21.43
CA GLY A 105 1.45 1.88 -21.79
C GLY A 105 1.29 3.19 -21.04
N LYS A 106 2.38 3.97 -20.97
CA LYS A 106 2.38 5.25 -20.28
C LYS A 106 1.48 6.24 -21.03
N VAL A 107 0.40 6.70 -20.40
CA VAL A 107 -0.48 7.72 -21.00
C VAL A 107 0.28 9.04 -21.00
N ALA A 108 0.47 9.63 -22.18
CA ALA A 108 1.15 10.90 -22.32
C ALA A 108 0.44 11.97 -21.47
N SER A 109 1.20 12.68 -20.63
CA SER A 109 0.71 13.84 -19.88
C SER A 109 0.19 14.86 -20.88
N THR A 110 -1.13 14.90 -21.06
CA THR A 110 -1.77 15.93 -21.87
C THR A 110 -1.72 17.19 -21.03
N LYS A 111 -0.89 18.14 -21.44
CA LYS A 111 -0.85 19.49 -20.87
C LYS A 111 -2.30 19.99 -20.78
N PRO A 112 -2.78 20.52 -19.63
CA PRO A 112 -4.15 21.00 -19.52
C PRO A 112 -4.41 21.95 -20.68
N LEU A 113 -5.52 21.72 -21.40
CA LEU A 113 -5.94 22.57 -22.51
C LEU A 113 -6.02 24.00 -21.96
N GLN A 114 -5.02 24.84 -22.27
CA GLN A 114 -5.07 26.25 -21.91
C GLN A 114 -6.28 26.78 -22.67
N ALA A 115 -7.33 27.12 -21.93
CA ALA A 115 -8.51 27.77 -22.50
C ALA A 115 -8.04 29.05 -23.19
N SER A 116 -7.94 29.01 -24.52
CA SER A 116 -7.72 30.20 -25.33
C SER A 116 -8.99 31.03 -25.21
N ALA A 117 -9.01 31.96 -24.27
CA ALA A 117 -9.97 33.06 -24.28
C ALA A 117 -9.64 33.95 -25.48
N SER A 118 -10.05 33.51 -26.67
CA SER A 118 -10.15 34.38 -27.83
C SER A 118 -11.41 35.22 -27.62
N GLY A 119 -11.23 36.33 -26.91
CA GLY A 119 -12.24 37.36 -26.77
C GLY A 119 -12.34 38.11 -28.10
N ASP A 120 -13.12 37.56 -29.03
CA ASP A 120 -13.58 38.31 -30.19
C ASP A 120 -15.11 38.27 -30.21
N GLY A 121 -15.69 39.33 -29.65
CA GLY A 121 -17.12 39.48 -29.41
C GLY A 121 -17.48 40.94 -29.42
N MET A 122 -17.19 41.60 -30.54
CA MET A 122 -17.66 42.93 -30.90
C MET A 122 -19.19 43.01 -30.76
N VAL A 123 -19.69 43.60 -29.66
CA VAL A 123 -21.08 44.05 -29.56
C VAL A 123 -21.12 45.52 -29.97
N ARG A 124 -21.55 45.75 -31.21
CA ARG A 124 -21.90 47.07 -31.73
C ARG A 124 -23.19 47.57 -31.04
N ARG A 125 -23.14 48.86 -30.67
CA ARG A 125 -24.24 49.79 -30.35
C ARG A 125 -25.66 49.28 -30.65
N VAL A 126 -26.57 49.46 -29.68
CA VAL A 126 -27.65 50.47 -29.76
C VAL A 126 -27.89 51.04 -28.37
#